data_AF-A0A416CGI4-F1
#
_entry.id   AF-A0A416CGI4-F1
#
_cell.length_a   1.000
_cell.length_b   1.000
_cell.length_c   1.000
_cell.angle_alpha   90.00
_cell.angle_beta   90.00
_cell.angle_gamma   90.00
#
_symmetry.space_group_name_H-M   'P 1'
#
loop_
_entity.id
_entity.type
_entity.pdbx_description
1 polymer ?
#
loop_
_entity_poly.entity_id
_entity_poly.type
_entity_poly.pdbx_seq_one_letter_code
_entity_poly.pdbx_strand_id
1 'polypeptide(L)'
;MGKSVIRIKKITIKNWKNVVNGSLLLENHRKNYKASVLGLYGQNGSGKTALIDAIALLKFALCGRPIPKQYADFVNVDADAATLEYEFTVKDIDKKAEYNVNYSFSLKKEIEKNAVNIDDNSLEVAEEEKAVIVDEVLSYSYECGDKKIRKMPIINTRTSDVFLPKSKYNVLTGNEDEKDLFVAKKIALATSKSFVFSKELLNCIRKNCEEKYHVFLFDALTKFGNFELFIIDVKNSGLISFDALPLFFKYSNKRGNAVGNLPIPLNGSGVIPEQAFEVVNNVIKNMNIVLEQLIPNLTIGIKVIGTQTMKNGETGYIIELISKKNKKEIALRYESEGIKKIVS
;
A
#
# COMPACT_ATOMS: atom_id res chain seq x y z
N MET A 1 -16.08 -9.98 -8.87
CA MET A 1 -15.07 -8.99 -9.31
C MET A 1 -14.07 -9.71 -10.19
N GLY A 2 -13.82 -9.21 -11.39
CA GLY A 2 -13.02 -9.92 -12.39
C GLY A 2 -11.54 -10.06 -12.00
N LYS A 3 -10.84 -11.02 -12.59
CA LYS A 3 -9.43 -11.27 -12.29
C LYS A 3 -8.56 -10.14 -12.88
N SER A 4 -7.98 -9.33 -12.00
CA SER A 4 -7.13 -8.18 -12.36
C SER A 4 -5.65 -8.48 -12.18
N VAL A 5 -4.80 -7.93 -13.07
CA VAL A 5 -3.34 -7.86 -12.87
C VAL A 5 -2.90 -6.42 -12.97
N ILE A 6 -2.22 -5.92 -11.93
CA ILE A 6 -1.72 -4.56 -11.85
C ILE A 6 -0.19 -4.61 -11.79
N ARG A 7 0.48 -3.78 -12.60
CA ARG A 7 1.93 -3.62 -12.59
C ARG A 7 2.28 -2.14 -12.62
N ILE A 8 3.11 -1.69 -11.67
CA ILE A 8 3.73 -0.36 -11.73
C ILE A 8 4.81 -0.41 -12.82
N LYS A 9 4.68 0.44 -13.84
CA LYS A 9 5.62 0.56 -14.96
C LYS A 9 6.71 1.56 -14.66
N LYS A 10 6.33 2.75 -14.17
CA LYS A 10 7.25 3.86 -13.96
C LYS A 10 6.86 4.64 -12.71
N ILE A 11 7.88 5.14 -12.01
CA ILE A 11 7.72 6.04 -10.88
C ILE A 11 8.57 7.27 -11.17
N THR A 12 7.97 8.45 -11.09
CA THR A 12 8.67 9.74 -11.14
C THR A 12 8.43 10.46 -9.82
N ILE A 13 9.50 10.96 -9.21
CA ILE A 13 9.47 11.75 -7.98
C ILE A 13 10.19 13.08 -8.20
N LYS A 14 9.60 14.16 -7.70
CA LYS A 14 10.17 15.51 -7.76
C LYS A 14 10.09 16.15 -6.39
N ASN A 15 11.15 16.84 -5.99
CA ASN A 15 11.28 17.52 -4.70
C ASN A 15 10.92 16.62 -3.51
N TRP A 16 11.36 15.37 -3.56
CA TRP A 16 11.03 14.33 -2.59
C TRP A 16 12.28 13.94 -1.80
N LYS A 17 12.32 14.28 -0.51
CA LYS A 17 13.49 14.21 0.35
C LYS A 17 14.68 14.88 -0.33
N ASN A 18 15.77 14.14 -0.50
CA ASN A 18 16.98 14.61 -1.16
C ASN A 18 16.97 14.44 -2.70
N VAL A 19 15.84 14.01 -3.29
CA VAL A 19 15.70 13.81 -4.74
C VAL A 19 14.93 14.98 -5.36
N VAL A 20 15.64 15.85 -6.09
CA VAL A 20 15.04 16.99 -6.81
C VAL A 20 14.21 16.53 -8.01
N ASN A 21 14.73 15.60 -8.81
CA ASN A 21 14.00 14.98 -9.91
C ASN A 21 14.58 13.59 -10.20
N GLY A 22 13.75 12.56 -10.12
CA GLY A 22 14.14 11.18 -10.36
C GLY A 22 13.03 10.39 -11.04
N SER A 23 13.40 9.51 -11.96
CA SER A 23 12.47 8.63 -12.67
C SER A 23 13.06 7.24 -12.78
N LEU A 24 12.25 6.22 -12.47
CA LEU A 24 12.63 4.82 -12.58
C LEU A 24 11.59 4.04 -13.38
N LEU A 25 12.07 3.30 -14.37
CA LEU A 25 11.27 2.35 -15.15
C LEU A 25 11.46 0.95 -14.56
N LEU A 26 10.36 0.35 -14.09
CA LEU A 26 10.31 -0.97 -13.45
C LEU A 26 10.05 -2.10 -14.46
N GLU A 27 9.76 -1.76 -15.72
CA GLU A 27 9.47 -2.72 -16.77
C GLU A 27 10.75 -3.24 -17.42
N ASN A 28 10.90 -4.57 -17.45
CA ASN A 28 12.02 -5.22 -18.13
C ASN A 28 11.66 -5.44 -19.60
N HIS A 29 12.22 -4.62 -20.47
CA HIS A 29 11.96 -4.67 -21.91
C HIS A 29 12.76 -5.77 -22.63
N ARG A 30 13.74 -6.40 -21.95
CA ARG A 30 14.66 -7.34 -22.60
C ARG A 30 14.03 -8.72 -22.82
N LYS A 31 13.17 -9.18 -21.92
CA LYS A 31 12.58 -10.53 -21.95
C LYS A 31 11.19 -10.53 -21.30
N ASN A 32 10.29 -11.33 -21.87
CA ASN A 32 8.90 -11.49 -21.39
C ASN A 32 8.83 -12.42 -20.16
N TYR A 33 9.40 -11.98 -19.05
CA TYR A 33 9.34 -12.73 -17.79
C TYR A 33 7.97 -12.58 -17.11
N LYS A 34 7.42 -13.67 -16.58
CA LYS A 34 6.16 -13.66 -15.80
C LYS A 34 6.27 -12.86 -14.50
N ALA A 35 7.48 -12.79 -13.93
CA ALA A 35 7.81 -12.02 -12.73
C ALA A 35 9.17 -11.35 -12.94
N SER A 36 9.38 -10.22 -12.27
CA SER A 36 10.62 -9.44 -12.39
C SER A 36 11.11 -9.04 -11.01
N VAL A 37 12.39 -9.29 -10.74
CA VAL A 37 13.08 -8.77 -9.56
C VAL A 37 13.98 -7.62 -10.03
N LEU A 38 13.84 -6.45 -9.41
CA LEU A 38 14.68 -5.28 -9.68
C LEU A 38 15.50 -4.96 -8.44
N GLY A 39 16.83 -4.99 -8.56
CA GLY A 39 17.74 -4.51 -7.53
C GLY A 39 18.14 -3.07 -7.81
N LEU A 40 18.06 -2.20 -6.79
CA LEU A 40 18.52 -0.82 -6.85
C LEU A 40 19.72 -0.63 -5.91
N TYR A 41 20.89 -0.36 -6.47
CA TYR A 41 22.15 -0.20 -5.73
C TYR A 41 22.71 1.21 -5.89
N GLY A 42 23.51 1.65 -4.93
CA GLY A 42 24.15 2.97 -4.96
C GLY A 42 24.73 3.35 -3.60
N GLN A 43 25.48 4.45 -3.52
CA GLN A 43 26.04 4.97 -2.27
C GLN A 43 24.97 5.42 -1.26
N ASN A 44 25.34 5.53 0.02
CA ASN A 44 24.44 6.09 1.03
C ASN A 44 24.01 7.52 0.64
N GLY A 45 22.76 7.86 0.91
CA GLY A 45 22.19 9.15 0.48
C GLY A 45 21.81 9.21 -1.01
N SER A 46 21.96 8.16 -1.82
CA SER A 46 21.60 8.20 -3.26
C SER A 46 20.09 8.17 -3.57
N GLY A 47 19.21 8.32 -2.58
CA GLY A 47 17.74 8.33 -2.79
C GLY A 47 17.06 6.95 -2.87
N LYS A 48 17.76 5.85 -2.58
CA LYS A 48 17.17 4.48 -2.60
C LYS A 48 15.99 4.34 -1.65
N THR A 49 16.15 4.77 -0.39
CA THR A 49 15.07 4.73 0.60
C THR A 49 13.93 5.67 0.21
N ALA A 50 14.25 6.83 -0.38
CA ALA A 50 13.25 7.78 -0.85
C ALA A 50 12.30 7.14 -1.89
N LEU A 51 12.80 6.27 -2.77
CA LEU A 51 11.93 5.51 -3.68
C LEU A 51 10.97 4.56 -2.93
N ILE A 52 11.44 3.87 -1.90
CA ILE A 52 10.59 2.97 -1.08
C ILE A 52 9.52 3.79 -0.35
N ASP A 53 9.89 4.95 0.20
CA ASP A 53 8.97 5.86 0.86
C ASP A 53 7.90 6.41 -0.11
N ALA A 54 8.26 6.67 -1.36
CA ALA A 54 7.33 7.07 -2.41
C ALA A 54 6.30 5.97 -2.69
N ILE A 55 6.75 4.71 -2.85
CA ILE A 55 5.85 3.56 -3.02
C ILE A 55 4.95 3.39 -1.78
N ALA A 56 5.46 3.66 -0.58
CA ALA A 56 4.67 3.67 0.66
C ALA A 56 3.58 4.74 0.65
N LEU A 57 3.91 5.95 0.19
CA LEU A 57 2.92 7.03 0.03
C LEU A 57 1.82 6.65 -0.97
N LEU A 58 2.19 6.03 -2.10
CA LEU A 58 1.22 5.49 -3.06
C LEU A 58 0.25 4.51 -2.39
N LYS A 59 0.75 3.62 -1.52
CA LYS A 59 -0.10 2.67 -0.81
C LYS A 59 -1.11 3.37 0.09
N PHE A 60 -0.72 4.42 0.81
CA PHE A 60 -1.67 5.22 1.62
C PHE A 60 -2.77 5.84 0.76
N ALA A 61 -2.39 6.44 -0.38
CA ALA A 61 -3.32 7.03 -1.33
C ALA A 61 -4.32 5.99 -1.87
N LEU A 62 -3.83 4.88 -2.45
CA LEU A 62 -4.69 3.81 -3.01
C LEU A 62 -5.61 3.15 -1.98
N CYS A 63 -5.24 3.17 -0.69
CA CYS A 63 -6.07 2.62 0.38
C CYS A 63 -7.07 3.62 0.95
N GLY A 64 -7.03 4.90 0.55
CA GLY A 64 -7.83 5.97 1.18
C GLY A 64 -7.51 6.16 2.67
N ARG A 65 -6.28 5.83 3.09
CA ARG A 65 -5.86 5.94 4.51
C ARG A 65 -5.22 7.29 4.79
N PRO A 66 -5.35 7.82 6.03
CA PRO A 66 -4.62 9.03 6.42
C PRO A 66 -3.13 8.84 6.25
N ILE A 67 -2.47 9.85 5.67
CA ILE A 67 -1.02 9.90 5.55
C ILE A 67 -0.43 10.26 6.91
N PRO A 68 0.59 9.54 7.40
CA PRO A 68 1.26 9.88 8.65
C PRO A 68 1.89 11.29 8.60
N LYS A 69 1.79 12.05 9.70
CA LYS A 69 2.30 13.44 9.80
C LYS A 69 3.77 13.59 9.36
N GLN A 70 4.62 12.61 9.69
CA GLN A 70 6.04 12.55 9.29
C GLN A 70 6.31 12.64 7.78
N TYR A 71 5.31 12.41 6.92
CA TYR A 71 5.47 12.60 5.47
C TYR A 71 5.57 14.08 5.08
N ALA A 72 5.18 15.01 5.95
CA ALA A 72 5.36 16.44 5.73
C ALA A 72 6.86 16.77 5.58
N ASP A 73 7.70 16.13 6.38
CA ASP A 73 9.17 16.27 6.35
C ASP A 73 9.82 15.61 5.12
N PHE A 74 9.03 14.91 4.28
CA PHE A 74 9.54 14.28 3.06
C PHE A 74 9.47 15.23 1.86
N VAL A 75 8.85 16.41 2.01
CA VAL A 75 8.97 17.48 1.02
C VAL A 75 10.38 18.06 1.11
N ASN A 76 11.03 18.27 -0.03
CA ASN A 76 12.37 18.88 -0.07
C ASN A 76 12.36 20.27 0.57
N VAL A 77 13.41 20.60 1.33
CA VAL A 77 13.51 21.86 2.08
C VAL A 77 13.44 23.11 1.19
N ASP A 78 13.86 23.00 -0.06
CA ASP A 78 13.89 24.10 -1.04
C ASP A 78 12.61 24.15 -1.91
N ALA A 79 11.54 23.44 -1.52
CA ALA A 79 10.32 23.34 -2.30
C ALA A 79 9.04 23.39 -1.46
N ASP A 80 8.00 24.04 -1.99
CA ASP A 80 6.68 24.10 -1.35
C ASP A 80 5.92 22.77 -1.41
N ALA A 81 6.24 21.92 -2.38
CA ALA A 81 5.56 20.67 -2.63
C ALA A 81 6.46 19.62 -3.29
N ALA A 82 6.22 18.37 -2.96
CA ALA A 82 6.75 17.22 -3.67
C ALA A 82 5.72 16.71 -4.69
N THR A 83 6.14 16.32 -5.88
CA THR A 83 5.23 15.72 -6.88
C THR A 83 5.61 14.27 -7.13
N LEU A 84 4.62 13.38 -7.07
CA LEU A 84 4.79 11.96 -7.33
C LEU A 84 3.88 11.54 -8.47
N GLU A 85 4.41 10.74 -9.39
CA GLU A 85 3.72 10.26 -10.57
C GLU A 85 4.01 8.77 -10.76
N TYR A 86 2.94 8.00 -10.97
CA TYR A 86 2.97 6.56 -11.08
C TYR A 86 2.26 6.14 -12.36
N GLU A 87 2.98 5.39 -13.20
CA GLU A 87 2.40 4.76 -14.38
C GLU A 87 2.14 3.29 -14.09
N PHE A 88 0.95 2.80 -14.43
CA PHE A 88 0.54 1.42 -14.25
C PHE A 88 0.08 0.81 -15.57
N THR A 89 0.25 -0.50 -15.67
CA THR A 89 -0.58 -1.34 -16.53
C THR A 89 -1.57 -2.09 -15.67
N VAL A 90 -2.85 -1.97 -16.01
CA VAL A 90 -3.94 -2.72 -15.39
C VAL A 90 -4.55 -3.60 -16.47
N LYS A 91 -4.70 -4.90 -16.19
CA LYS A 91 -5.32 -5.86 -17.11
C LYS A 91 -6.55 -6.48 -16.48
N ASP A 92 -7.67 -6.44 -17.19
CA ASP A 92 -8.86 -7.24 -16.92
C ASP A 92 -8.71 -8.55 -17.71
N ILE A 93 -8.37 -9.64 -17.00
CA ILE A 93 -8.11 -10.94 -17.65
C ILE A 93 -9.40 -11.49 -18.26
N ASP A 94 -10.54 -11.30 -17.59
CA ASP A 94 -11.80 -11.91 -17.99
C ASP A 94 -12.33 -11.27 -19.28
N LYS A 95 -12.18 -9.94 -19.39
CA LYS A 95 -12.59 -9.19 -20.59
C LYS A 95 -11.47 -9.00 -21.62
N LYS A 96 -10.26 -9.48 -21.33
CA LYS A 96 -9.05 -9.23 -22.14
C LYS A 96 -8.84 -7.73 -22.42
N ALA A 97 -9.10 -6.90 -21.41
CA ALA A 97 -8.96 -5.45 -21.53
C ALA A 97 -7.67 -4.97 -20.88
N GLU A 98 -7.06 -3.93 -21.46
CA GLU A 98 -5.82 -3.34 -20.96
C GLU A 98 -5.97 -1.83 -20.75
N TYR A 99 -5.44 -1.34 -19.64
CA TYR A 99 -5.40 0.06 -19.29
C TYR A 99 -3.95 0.49 -19.10
N ASN A 100 -3.57 1.63 -19.69
CA ASN A 100 -2.35 2.34 -19.30
C ASN A 100 -2.76 3.53 -18.46
N VAL A 101 -2.50 3.45 -17.16
CA VAL A 101 -2.97 4.38 -16.14
C VAL A 101 -1.82 5.27 -15.72
N ASN A 102 -2.09 6.53 -15.47
CA ASN A 102 -1.16 7.45 -14.84
C ASN A 102 -1.90 8.17 -13.71
N TYR A 103 -1.36 8.02 -12.50
CA TYR A 103 -1.84 8.67 -11.29
C TYR A 103 -0.73 9.56 -10.76
N SER A 104 -1.01 10.85 -10.60
CA SER A 104 -0.07 11.81 -10.04
C SER A 104 -0.75 12.66 -8.97
N PHE A 105 0.03 13.12 -8.01
CA PHE A 105 -0.42 14.04 -6.97
C PHE A 105 0.77 14.81 -6.40
N SER A 106 0.47 15.91 -5.72
CA SER A 106 1.43 16.70 -4.98
C SER A 106 1.22 16.48 -3.48
N LEU A 107 2.31 16.39 -2.72
CA LEU A 107 2.30 16.40 -1.28
C LEU A 107 2.76 17.78 -0.80
N LYS A 108 1.97 18.41 0.08
CA LYS A 108 2.32 19.67 0.72
C LYS A 108 2.39 19.49 2.23
N LYS A 109 3.24 20.31 2.83
CA LYS A 109 3.30 20.53 4.28
C LYS A 109 2.32 21.64 4.63
N GLU A 110 1.37 21.36 5.50
CA GLU A 110 0.38 22.32 5.98
C GLU A 110 0.48 22.43 7.50
N ILE A 111 0.44 23.67 7.99
CA ILE A 111 0.47 23.96 9.42
C ILE A 111 -0.97 23.98 9.93
N GLU A 112 -1.31 23.02 10.78
CA GLU A 112 -2.55 22.99 11.51
C GLU A 112 -2.42 23.93 12.70
N LYS A 113 -2.99 25.14 12.55
CA LYS A 113 -3.19 26.02 13.69
C LYS A 113 -4.27 25.39 14.55
N ASN A 114 -3.87 24.78 15.66
CA ASN A 114 -4.79 24.44 16.74
C ASN A 114 -5.33 25.75 17.31
N ALA A 115 -6.37 26.29 16.67
CA ALA A 115 -7.13 27.40 17.20
C ALA A 115 -7.87 26.88 18.42
N VAL A 116 -7.30 27.09 19.59
CA VAL A 116 -8.11 27.15 20.81
C VAL A 116 -9.13 28.27 20.52
N ASN A 117 -10.43 27.99 20.69
CA ASN A 117 -11.50 28.98 20.51
C ASN A 117 -11.50 30.00 21.67
N ILE A 118 -10.33 30.58 21.97
CA ILE A 118 -10.12 31.62 22.98
C ILE A 118 -9.42 32.75 22.22
N ASP A 119 -10.01 33.94 22.24
CA ASP A 119 -9.51 35.20 21.68
C ASP A 119 -8.30 35.75 22.48
N ASP A 120 -7.43 34.87 22.96
CA ASP A 120 -6.27 35.22 23.77
C ASP A 120 -5.00 34.91 22.99
N ASN A 121 -4.44 35.95 22.37
CA ASN A 121 -3.18 35.92 21.61
C ASN A 121 -1.94 35.55 22.46
N SER A 122 -2.10 35.20 23.74
CA SER A 122 -1.02 34.86 24.66
C SER A 122 -0.70 33.37 24.77
N LEU A 123 -1.52 32.48 24.16
CA LEU A 123 -1.26 31.05 24.15
C LEU A 123 -0.54 30.65 22.85
N GLU A 124 0.78 30.45 22.94
CA GLU A 124 1.55 29.75 21.89
C GLU A 124 1.05 28.31 21.80
N VAL A 125 0.04 28.07 20.95
CA VAL A 125 -0.39 26.71 20.68
C VAL A 125 0.62 26.07 19.75
N ALA A 126 1.11 24.88 20.12
CA ALA A 126 2.04 24.12 19.30
C ALA A 126 1.45 23.95 17.89
N GLU A 127 2.11 24.54 16.91
CA GLU A 127 1.81 24.37 15.50
C GLU A 127 2.06 22.90 15.14
N GLU A 128 1.00 22.18 14.78
CA GLU A 128 1.14 20.79 14.36
C GLU A 128 1.22 20.73 12.84
N GLU A 129 2.27 20.11 12.33
CA GLU A 129 2.46 19.94 10.89
C GLU A 129 1.76 18.68 10.39
N LYS A 130 1.09 18.79 9.24
CA LYS A 130 0.48 17.65 8.56
C LYS A 130 0.85 17.60 7.09
N ALA A 131 0.80 16.38 6.55
CA ALA A 131 1.09 16.10 5.16
C ALA A 131 -0.22 15.95 4.38
N VAL A 132 -0.47 16.83 3.41
CA VAL A 132 -1.71 16.83 2.64
C VAL A 132 -1.48 16.49 1.17
N ILE A 133 -2.34 15.63 0.62
CA ILE A 133 -2.38 15.34 -0.82
C ILE A 133 -3.22 16.41 -1.50
N VAL A 134 -2.66 17.01 -2.55
CA VAL A 134 -3.32 17.98 -3.42
C VAL A 134 -3.01 17.67 -4.88
N ASP A 135 -3.68 18.36 -5.79
CA ASP A 135 -3.39 18.32 -7.23
C ASP A 135 -3.40 16.91 -7.86
N GLU A 136 -4.27 16.04 -7.34
CA GLU A 136 -4.45 14.68 -7.82
C GLU A 136 -5.00 14.66 -9.25
N VAL A 137 -4.35 13.86 -10.09
CA VAL A 137 -4.76 13.59 -11.47
C VAL A 137 -4.67 12.10 -11.74
N LEU A 138 -5.80 11.51 -12.13
CA LEU A 138 -5.90 10.14 -12.64
C LEU A 138 -6.26 10.20 -14.12
N SER A 139 -5.44 9.59 -14.96
CA SER A 139 -5.65 9.48 -16.40
C SER A 139 -5.45 8.04 -16.86
N TYR A 140 -6.15 7.62 -17.90
CA TYR A 140 -5.90 6.30 -18.48
C TYR A 140 -6.22 6.26 -19.97
N SER A 141 -5.55 5.35 -20.69
CA SER A 141 -6.03 4.82 -21.98
C SER A 141 -6.63 3.43 -21.77
N TYR A 142 -7.59 3.02 -22.59
CA TYR A 142 -8.24 1.71 -22.48
C TYR A 142 -8.36 1.06 -23.84
N GLU A 143 -8.15 -0.25 -23.88
CA GLU A 143 -8.29 -1.08 -25.07
C GLU A 143 -8.99 -2.39 -24.70
N CYS A 144 -10.09 -2.71 -25.40
CA CYS A 144 -10.83 -3.96 -25.26
C CYS A 144 -11.53 -4.29 -26.57
N GLY A 145 -10.96 -5.22 -27.34
CA GLY A 145 -11.42 -5.51 -28.71
C GLY A 145 -11.42 -4.24 -29.56
N ASP A 146 -12.57 -3.90 -30.14
CA ASP A 146 -12.73 -2.72 -31.00
C ASP A 146 -12.87 -1.41 -30.20
N LYS A 147 -13.15 -1.47 -28.90
CA LYS A 147 -13.28 -0.27 -28.07
C LYS A 147 -11.91 0.22 -27.63
N LYS A 148 -11.50 1.39 -28.15
CA LYS A 148 -10.27 2.09 -27.79
C LYS A 148 -10.56 3.48 -27.27
N ILE A 149 -10.01 3.81 -26.10
CA ILE A 149 -10.07 5.14 -25.48
C ILE A 149 -8.64 5.67 -25.41
N ARG A 150 -8.40 6.81 -26.07
CA ARG A 150 -7.12 7.52 -25.99
C ARG A 150 -6.84 7.98 -24.55
N LYS A 151 -5.57 7.99 -24.15
CA LYS A 151 -5.15 8.47 -22.83
C LYS A 151 -5.69 9.87 -22.57
N MET A 152 -6.47 10.03 -21.50
CA MET A 152 -6.99 11.33 -21.05
C MET A 152 -7.18 11.38 -19.54
N PRO A 153 -7.14 12.57 -18.92
CA PRO A 153 -7.52 12.73 -17.52
C PRO A 153 -9.01 12.41 -17.33
N ILE A 154 -9.30 11.54 -16.37
CA ILE A 154 -10.66 11.20 -15.96
C ILE A 154 -11.05 11.88 -14.64
N ILE A 155 -10.06 12.14 -13.78
CA ILE A 155 -10.19 12.95 -12.58
C ILE A 155 -8.97 13.87 -12.54
N ASN A 156 -9.21 15.16 -12.51
CA ASN A 156 -8.22 16.19 -12.27
C ASN A 156 -8.76 17.15 -11.22
N THR A 157 -8.16 17.13 -10.04
CA THR A 157 -8.60 17.93 -8.88
C THR A 157 -7.98 19.32 -8.83
N ARG A 158 -7.11 19.67 -9.80
CA ARG A 158 -6.47 20.99 -9.97
C ARG A 158 -7.47 22.03 -10.48
N THR A 159 -8.53 22.22 -9.73
CA THR A 159 -9.68 23.07 -10.05
C THR A 159 -10.38 23.46 -8.76
N SER A 160 -11.10 24.59 -8.81
CA SER A 160 -12.04 25.01 -7.77
C SER A 160 -13.28 24.12 -7.70
N ASP A 161 -13.64 23.42 -8.78
CA ASP A 161 -14.74 22.46 -8.80
C ASP A 161 -14.34 21.15 -8.08
N VAL A 162 -15.23 20.14 -8.06
CA VAL A 162 -14.91 18.81 -7.51
C VAL A 162 -13.74 18.19 -8.29
N PHE A 163 -13.91 17.92 -9.58
CA PHE A 163 -12.83 17.56 -10.51
C PHE A 163 -13.23 17.78 -11.97
N LEU A 164 -12.23 17.88 -12.84
CA LEU A 164 -12.38 17.96 -14.30
C LEU A 164 -11.90 16.67 -14.98
N PRO A 165 -12.30 16.39 -16.24
CA PRO A 165 -13.27 17.13 -17.07
C PRO A 165 -14.73 16.96 -16.63
N LYS A 166 -15.59 17.98 -16.82
CA LYS A 166 -17.03 17.91 -16.46
C LYS A 166 -17.79 16.78 -17.16
N SER A 167 -17.44 16.47 -18.40
CA SER A 167 -18.02 15.32 -19.11
C SER A 167 -17.73 13.99 -18.40
N LYS A 168 -16.54 13.84 -17.81
CA LYS A 168 -16.16 12.65 -17.03
C LYS A 168 -16.72 12.68 -15.62
N TYR A 169 -16.87 13.86 -15.01
CA TYR A 169 -17.64 14.02 -13.78
C TYR A 169 -19.03 13.41 -13.94
N ASN A 170 -19.81 13.88 -14.92
CA ASN A 170 -21.18 13.42 -15.16
C ASN A 170 -21.26 11.90 -15.38
N VAL A 171 -20.33 11.32 -16.15
CA VAL A 171 -20.28 9.87 -16.42
C VAL A 171 -19.93 9.07 -15.16
N LEU A 172 -18.99 9.56 -14.34
CA LEU A 172 -18.52 8.86 -13.15
C LEU A 172 -19.50 8.98 -11.98
N THR A 173 -20.16 10.13 -11.83
CA THR A 173 -21.00 10.44 -10.67
C THR A 173 -22.50 10.36 -10.94
N GLY A 174 -22.91 10.22 -12.21
CA GLY A 174 -24.33 10.20 -12.61
C GLY A 174 -25.05 11.52 -12.32
N ASN A 175 -24.32 12.65 -12.31
CA ASN A 175 -24.82 13.98 -11.92
C ASN A 175 -25.30 14.06 -10.45
N GLU A 176 -24.69 13.30 -9.54
CA GLU A 176 -24.91 13.47 -8.10
C GLU A 176 -24.57 14.90 -7.65
N ASP A 177 -25.21 15.35 -6.55
CA ASP A 177 -25.06 16.71 -6.02
C ASP A 177 -23.58 17.05 -5.82
N GLU A 178 -23.10 18.06 -6.56
CA GLU A 178 -21.72 18.53 -6.50
C GLU A 178 -21.34 18.95 -5.07
N LYS A 179 -22.30 19.39 -4.24
CA LYS A 179 -22.04 19.84 -2.87
C LYS A 179 -21.51 18.71 -2.00
N ASP A 180 -22.10 17.53 -2.05
CA ASP A 180 -21.70 16.40 -1.21
C ASP A 180 -20.28 15.94 -1.54
N LEU A 181 -19.97 15.84 -2.85
CA LEU A 181 -18.62 15.49 -3.29
C LEU A 181 -17.60 16.60 -3.04
N PHE A 182 -18.02 17.86 -3.07
CA PHE A 182 -17.17 18.99 -2.69
C PHE A 182 -16.82 18.95 -1.20
N VAL A 183 -17.81 18.66 -0.34
CA VAL A 183 -17.59 18.44 1.10
C VAL A 183 -16.66 17.25 1.31
N ALA A 184 -16.87 16.13 0.61
CA ALA A 184 -15.98 14.98 0.67
C ALA A 184 -14.53 15.33 0.27
N LYS A 185 -14.34 16.15 -0.78
CA LYS A 185 -13.01 16.65 -1.19
C LYS A 185 -12.34 17.47 -0.08
N LYS A 186 -13.08 18.34 0.60
CA LYS A 186 -12.57 19.13 1.73
C LYS A 186 -12.24 18.27 2.95
N ILE A 187 -13.06 17.27 3.25
CA ILE A 187 -12.81 16.31 4.34
C ILE A 187 -11.58 15.46 4.03
N ALA A 188 -11.41 14.99 2.80
CA ALA A 188 -10.24 14.22 2.39
C ALA A 188 -8.95 15.04 2.59
N LEU A 189 -8.96 16.31 2.18
CA LEU A 189 -7.85 17.24 2.41
C LEU A 189 -7.58 17.43 3.92
N ALA A 190 -8.62 17.77 4.69
CA ALA A 190 -8.48 18.01 6.14
C ALA A 190 -7.95 16.78 6.89
N THR A 191 -8.34 15.58 6.47
CA THR A 191 -7.95 14.30 7.08
C THR A 191 -6.71 13.64 6.45
N SER A 192 -5.97 14.38 5.60
CA SER A 192 -4.73 13.90 4.97
C SER A 192 -4.93 12.61 4.16
N LYS A 193 -6.01 12.52 3.38
CA LYS A 193 -6.35 11.36 2.54
C LYS A 193 -6.40 11.76 1.07
N SER A 194 -6.24 10.77 0.19
CA SER A 194 -6.58 10.93 -1.24
C SER A 194 -8.09 11.12 -1.38
N PHE A 195 -8.51 12.12 -2.16
CA PHE A 195 -9.89 12.29 -2.60
C PHE A 195 -10.23 11.30 -3.73
N VAL A 196 -9.31 11.05 -4.67
CA VAL A 196 -9.51 10.11 -5.79
C VAL A 196 -9.87 8.71 -5.30
N PHE A 197 -9.27 8.28 -4.19
CA PHE A 197 -9.50 6.98 -3.56
C PHE A 197 -10.27 7.09 -2.23
N SER A 198 -11.01 8.18 -2.02
CA SER A 198 -11.87 8.33 -0.84
C SER A 198 -13.06 7.36 -0.92
N LYS A 199 -13.58 6.99 0.24
CA LYS A 199 -14.74 6.08 0.33
C LYS A 199 -15.96 6.70 -0.35
N GLU A 200 -16.14 8.00 -0.18
CA GLU A 200 -17.26 8.79 -0.69
C GLU A 200 -17.26 8.76 -2.23
N LEU A 201 -16.15 9.14 -2.86
CA LEU A 201 -16.05 9.15 -4.32
C LEU A 201 -16.13 7.75 -4.91
N LEU A 202 -15.47 6.76 -4.32
CA LEU A 202 -15.54 5.38 -4.80
C LEU A 202 -16.96 4.80 -4.71
N ASN A 203 -17.71 5.12 -3.66
CA ASN A 203 -19.09 4.67 -3.52
C ASN A 203 -20.03 5.37 -4.51
N CYS A 204 -19.86 6.67 -4.72
CA CYS A 204 -20.53 7.42 -5.78
C CYS A 204 -20.31 6.75 -7.14
N ILE A 205 -19.05 6.50 -7.51
CA ILE A 205 -18.70 5.85 -8.79
C ILE A 205 -19.35 4.46 -8.92
N ARG A 206 -19.26 3.63 -7.88
CA ARG A 206 -19.86 2.27 -7.90
C ARG A 206 -21.37 2.29 -8.05
N LYS A 207 -22.04 3.30 -7.49
CA LYS A 207 -23.50 3.43 -7.49
C LYS A 207 -24.01 4.00 -8.80
N ASN A 208 -23.33 5.01 -9.35
CA ASN A 208 -23.88 5.86 -10.41
C ASN A 208 -23.22 5.67 -11.78
N CYS A 209 -22.00 5.14 -11.87
CA CYS A 209 -21.29 4.98 -13.14
C CYS A 209 -21.78 3.75 -13.93
N GLU A 210 -22.49 3.97 -15.03
CA GLU A 210 -22.95 2.88 -15.91
C GLU A 210 -21.80 2.20 -16.68
N GLU A 211 -20.74 2.94 -16.95
CA GLU A 211 -19.58 2.48 -17.70
C GLU A 211 -18.69 1.56 -16.84
N LYS A 212 -18.99 0.25 -16.86
CA LYS A 212 -18.33 -0.77 -16.01
C LYS A 212 -16.80 -0.82 -16.07
N TYR A 213 -16.17 -0.33 -17.14
CA TYR A 213 -14.71 -0.28 -17.26
C TYR A 213 -14.09 0.82 -16.39
N HIS A 214 -14.81 1.93 -16.15
CA HIS A 214 -14.40 2.92 -15.17
C HIS A 214 -14.46 2.34 -13.76
N VAL A 215 -15.60 1.73 -13.39
CA VAL A 215 -15.78 1.09 -12.07
C VAL A 215 -14.71 0.02 -11.83
N PHE A 216 -14.45 -0.83 -12.82
CA PHE A 216 -13.39 -1.85 -12.75
C PHE A 216 -12.02 -1.25 -12.44
N LEU A 217 -11.64 -0.15 -13.10
CA LEU A 217 -10.33 0.47 -12.89
C LEU A 217 -10.14 0.92 -11.43
N PHE A 218 -11.12 1.63 -10.88
CA PHE A 218 -11.06 2.10 -9.49
C PHE A 218 -11.03 0.95 -8.50
N ASP A 219 -11.85 -0.07 -8.70
CA ASP A 219 -11.86 -1.26 -7.85
C ASP A 219 -10.54 -2.04 -7.94
N ALA A 220 -9.97 -2.17 -9.14
CA ALA A 220 -8.69 -2.85 -9.35
C ALA A 220 -7.54 -2.13 -8.65
N LEU A 221 -7.44 -0.80 -8.77
CA LEU A 221 -6.40 0.00 -8.09
C LEU A 221 -6.58 0.00 -6.57
N THR A 222 -7.82 0.11 -6.08
CA THR A 222 -8.14 0.05 -4.65
C THR A 222 -7.77 -1.31 -4.07
N LYS A 223 -8.12 -2.39 -4.77
CA LYS A 223 -7.77 -3.76 -4.39
C LYS A 223 -6.26 -3.97 -4.40
N PHE A 224 -5.57 -3.44 -5.41
CA PHE A 224 -4.12 -3.53 -5.50
C PHE A 224 -3.45 -2.90 -4.26
N GLY A 225 -3.81 -1.66 -3.92
CA GLY A 225 -3.26 -0.97 -2.74
C GLY A 225 -3.53 -1.72 -1.42
N ASN A 226 -4.76 -2.21 -1.24
CA ASN A 226 -5.17 -2.87 0.00
C ASN A 226 -4.60 -4.30 0.17
N PHE A 227 -4.41 -5.04 -0.93
CA PHE A 227 -4.19 -6.49 -0.84
C PHE A 227 -3.02 -7.06 -1.64
N GLU A 228 -2.46 -6.31 -2.58
CA GLU A 228 -1.45 -6.83 -3.54
C GLU A 228 -0.14 -6.02 -3.49
N LEU A 229 -0.16 -4.78 -3.00
CA LEU A 229 1.03 -3.95 -2.79
C LEU A 229 1.59 -4.15 -1.37
N PHE A 230 2.69 -4.89 -1.27
CA PHE A 230 3.42 -5.12 -0.03
C PHE A 230 4.70 -4.28 0.00
N ILE A 231 4.99 -3.68 1.15
CA ILE A 231 6.12 -2.76 1.33
C ILE A 231 6.81 -3.17 2.61
N ILE A 232 8.09 -3.53 2.47
CA ILE A 232 8.97 -3.82 3.58
C ILE A 232 9.94 -2.65 3.68
N ASP A 233 9.75 -1.79 4.69
CA ASP A 233 10.61 -0.65 4.96
C ASP A 233 11.60 -0.95 6.10
N VAL A 234 12.42 0.04 6.44
CA VAL A 234 13.40 -0.06 7.54
C VAL A 234 12.70 -0.26 8.89
N LYS A 235 11.47 0.24 9.08
CA LYS A 235 10.74 0.04 10.33
C LYS A 235 10.38 -1.44 10.54
N ASN A 236 10.04 -2.15 9.48
CA ASN A 236 9.83 -3.60 9.54
C ASN A 236 11.12 -4.37 9.91
N SER A 237 12.29 -3.89 9.47
CA SER A 237 13.57 -4.48 9.91
C SER A 237 13.86 -4.28 11.41
N GLY A 238 13.23 -3.26 12.02
CA GLY A 238 13.25 -3.08 13.47
C GLY A 238 12.56 -4.22 14.22
N LEU A 239 11.47 -4.80 13.70
CA LEU A 239 10.81 -5.96 14.32
C LEU A 239 11.69 -7.21 14.32
N ILE A 240 12.46 -7.41 13.25
CA ILE A 240 13.47 -8.48 13.17
C ILE A 240 14.53 -8.28 14.26
N SER A 241 14.90 -7.02 14.53
CA SER A 241 15.83 -6.67 15.62
C SER A 241 15.23 -6.88 17.02
N PHE A 242 13.90 -7.03 17.13
CA PHE A 242 13.17 -7.40 18.35
C PHE A 242 12.74 -8.89 18.35
N ASP A 243 13.49 -9.75 17.66
CA ASP A 243 13.26 -11.21 17.61
C ASP A 243 11.84 -11.59 17.15
N ALA A 244 11.26 -10.84 16.21
CA ALA A 244 9.97 -11.17 15.61
C ALA A 244 10.07 -11.32 14.09
N LEU A 245 9.48 -12.38 13.55
CA LEU A 245 9.31 -12.60 12.13
C LEU A 245 8.02 -11.90 11.65
N PRO A 246 8.08 -10.82 10.87
CA PRO A 246 6.90 -10.16 10.32
C PRO A 246 6.35 -10.99 9.15
N LEU A 247 5.31 -11.79 9.39
CA LEU A 247 4.64 -12.52 8.31
C LEU A 247 3.54 -11.67 7.69
N PHE A 248 3.74 -11.33 6.42
CA PHE A 248 2.73 -10.70 5.58
C PHE A 248 1.89 -11.76 4.88
N PHE A 249 0.59 -11.79 5.15
CA PHE A 249 -0.31 -12.73 4.52
C PHE A 249 -1.68 -12.15 4.25
N LYS A 250 -2.39 -12.86 3.36
CA LYS A 250 -3.79 -12.63 3.03
C LYS A 250 -4.58 -13.83 3.50
N TYR A 251 -5.62 -13.60 4.29
CA TYR A 251 -6.55 -14.64 4.72
C TYR A 251 -7.99 -14.13 4.62
N SER A 252 -8.93 -15.05 4.43
CA SER A 252 -10.35 -14.74 4.36
C SER A 252 -11.00 -15.16 5.69
N ASN A 253 -11.61 -14.23 6.41
CA ASN A 253 -12.49 -14.51 7.55
C ASN A 253 -13.95 -14.37 7.10
N LYS A 254 -14.92 -14.84 7.89
CA LYS A 254 -16.36 -14.63 7.73
C LYS A 254 -16.75 -13.14 7.55
N ARG A 255 -15.91 -12.20 7.99
CA ARG A 255 -16.08 -10.74 7.81
C ARG A 255 -15.42 -10.16 6.55
N GLY A 256 -14.76 -10.98 5.72
CA GLY A 256 -14.11 -10.57 4.48
C GLY A 256 -12.63 -10.97 4.40
N ASN A 257 -11.98 -10.56 3.30
CA ASN A 257 -10.54 -10.73 3.10
C ASN A 257 -9.75 -9.73 3.96
N ALA A 258 -8.91 -10.23 4.86
CA ALA A 258 -7.97 -9.43 5.63
C ALA A 258 -6.55 -9.64 5.10
N VAL A 259 -5.79 -8.56 5.04
CA VAL A 259 -4.34 -8.58 4.85
C VAL A 259 -3.70 -8.02 6.09
N GLY A 260 -2.81 -8.79 6.70
CA GLY A 260 -2.19 -8.47 7.97
C GLY A 260 -0.68 -8.68 7.94
N ASN A 261 -0.01 -7.98 8.85
CA ASN A 261 1.33 -8.33 9.31
C ASN A 261 1.16 -8.96 10.69
N LEU A 262 1.59 -10.21 10.85
CA LEU A 262 1.61 -10.88 12.14
C LEU A 262 3.05 -11.04 12.58
N PRO A 263 3.47 -10.34 13.64
CA PRO A 263 4.77 -10.60 14.24
C PRO A 263 4.70 -11.97 14.93
N ILE A 264 5.39 -12.97 14.39
CA ILE A 264 5.58 -14.24 15.06
C ILE A 264 6.86 -14.17 15.89
N PRO A 265 6.79 -14.36 17.22
CA PRO A 265 7.99 -14.40 18.05
C PRO A 265 8.95 -15.50 17.59
N LEU A 266 10.21 -15.13 17.37
CA LEU A 266 11.32 -16.07 17.15
C LEU A 266 11.75 -16.68 18.50
N ASN A 267 11.68 -15.88 19.55
CA ASN A 267 12.05 -16.26 20.92
C ASN A 267 10.79 -16.48 21.77
N GLY A 268 10.21 -17.70 21.69
CA GLY A 268 9.11 -18.13 22.55
C GLY A 268 7.81 -18.38 21.80
N SER A 269 6.68 -18.22 22.50
CA SER A 269 5.35 -18.47 21.94
C SER A 269 4.61 -17.19 21.58
N GLY A 270 3.78 -17.27 20.53
CA GLY A 270 2.89 -16.22 20.07
C GLY A 270 1.46 -16.73 19.93
N VAL A 271 0.50 -15.81 19.84
CA VAL A 271 -0.92 -16.15 19.67
C VAL A 271 -1.37 -15.70 18.30
N ILE A 272 -1.97 -16.62 17.55
CA ILE A 272 -2.51 -16.33 16.22
C ILE A 272 -3.98 -16.74 16.15
N PRO A 273 -4.84 -16.00 15.41
CA PRO A 273 -6.21 -16.43 15.19
C PRO A 273 -6.25 -17.81 14.54
N GLU A 274 -7.13 -18.70 14.99
CA GLU A 274 -7.29 -20.05 14.44
C GLU A 274 -7.45 -20.03 12.91
N GLN A 275 -8.23 -19.08 12.39
CA GLN A 275 -8.48 -18.93 10.96
C GLN A 275 -7.24 -18.50 10.14
N ALA A 276 -6.23 -17.94 10.80
CA ALA A 276 -4.97 -17.56 10.15
C ALA A 276 -3.98 -18.74 10.11
N PHE A 277 -4.18 -19.79 10.90
CA PHE A 277 -3.22 -20.88 11.10
C PHE A 277 -2.82 -21.57 9.80
N GLU A 278 -3.79 -21.97 8.97
CA GLU A 278 -3.50 -22.62 7.69
C GLU A 278 -2.70 -21.73 6.74
N VAL A 279 -3.04 -20.45 6.71
CA VAL A 279 -2.34 -19.46 5.86
C VAL A 279 -0.91 -19.30 6.32
N VAL A 280 -0.70 -19.11 7.62
CA VAL A 280 0.63 -18.99 8.23
C VAL A 280 1.47 -20.26 7.96
N ASN A 281 0.88 -21.45 8.12
CA ASN A 281 1.56 -22.72 7.85
C ASN A 281 1.96 -22.84 6.38
N ASN A 282 1.13 -22.40 5.44
CA ASN A 282 1.46 -22.38 4.02
C ASN A 282 2.56 -21.37 3.69
N VAL A 283 2.59 -20.21 4.35
CA VAL A 283 3.68 -19.24 4.21
C VAL A 283 5.01 -19.87 4.66
N ILE A 284 5.04 -20.53 5.81
CA ILE A 284 6.24 -21.21 6.31
C ILE A 284 6.70 -22.33 5.36
N LYS A 285 5.77 -23.11 4.80
CA LYS A 285 6.12 -24.09 3.76
C LYS A 285 6.78 -23.44 2.55
N ASN A 286 6.28 -22.30 2.10
CA ASN A 286 6.89 -21.56 0.99
C ASN A 286 8.26 -20.99 1.35
N MET A 287 8.46 -20.52 2.59
CA MET A 287 9.77 -20.09 3.09
C MET A 287 10.78 -21.24 3.05
N ASN A 288 10.36 -22.46 3.42
CA ASN A 288 11.24 -23.63 3.40
C ASN A 288 11.81 -23.95 2.01
N ILE A 289 11.09 -23.63 0.93
CA ILE A 289 11.59 -23.78 -0.46
C ILE A 289 12.87 -22.98 -0.66
N VAL A 290 12.95 -21.76 -0.09
CA VAL A 290 14.13 -20.89 -0.18
C VAL A 290 15.16 -21.27 0.89
N LEU A 291 14.72 -21.56 2.11
CA LEU A 291 15.59 -21.86 3.24
C LEU A 291 16.46 -23.10 2.98
N GLU A 292 15.89 -24.15 2.38
CA GLU A 292 16.62 -25.38 2.04
C GLU A 292 17.72 -25.14 0.98
N GLN A 293 17.57 -24.11 0.13
CA GLN A 293 18.60 -23.74 -0.84
C GLN A 293 19.74 -22.93 -0.20
N LEU A 294 19.46 -22.20 0.88
CA LEU A 294 20.46 -21.44 1.63
C LEU A 294 21.22 -22.32 2.63
N ILE A 295 20.49 -23.17 3.35
CA ILE A 295 21.03 -24.11 4.33
C ILE A 295 20.44 -25.50 4.06
N PRO A 296 21.22 -26.43 3.49
CA PRO A 296 20.75 -27.77 3.21
C PRO A 296 20.18 -28.46 4.46
N ASN A 297 19.03 -29.11 4.30
CA ASN A 297 18.33 -29.88 5.34
C ASN A 297 17.83 -29.06 6.54
N LEU A 298 17.70 -27.73 6.41
CA LEU A 298 17.08 -26.87 7.42
C LEU A 298 15.67 -26.46 6.96
N THR A 299 14.68 -26.76 7.79
CA THR A 299 13.31 -26.24 7.62
C THR A 299 12.80 -25.69 8.94
N ILE A 300 11.83 -24.79 8.86
CA ILE A 300 11.08 -24.31 10.01
C ILE A 300 9.63 -24.80 9.95
N GLY A 301 8.99 -24.84 11.11
CA GLY A 301 7.58 -25.22 11.25
C GLY A 301 6.92 -24.48 12.40
N ILE A 302 5.60 -24.68 12.52
CA ILE A 302 4.83 -24.21 13.68
C ILE A 302 4.40 -25.43 14.50
N LYS A 303 4.59 -25.32 15.82
CA LYS A 303 4.00 -26.22 16.80
C LYS A 303 2.91 -25.48 17.58
N VAL A 304 1.70 -26.05 17.62
CA VAL A 304 0.64 -25.56 18.51
C VAL A 304 0.90 -26.11 19.90
N ILE A 305 0.99 -25.24 20.89
CA ILE A 305 1.23 -25.59 22.30
C ILE A 305 0.00 -25.36 23.18
N GLY A 306 -1.05 -24.73 22.66
CA GLY A 306 -2.32 -24.55 23.36
C GLY A 306 -3.33 -23.70 22.57
N THR A 307 -4.48 -23.45 23.18
CA THR A 307 -5.53 -22.54 22.70
C THR A 307 -5.81 -21.47 23.75
N GLN A 308 -6.26 -20.30 23.33
CA GLN A 308 -6.75 -19.25 24.23
C GLN A 308 -7.88 -18.45 23.59
N THR A 309 -8.77 -17.92 24.43
CA THR A 309 -9.78 -16.95 23.99
C THR A 309 -9.14 -15.58 23.80
N MET A 310 -9.24 -15.03 22.60
CA MET A 310 -8.71 -13.70 22.28
C MET A 310 -9.65 -12.58 22.76
N LYS A 311 -9.17 -11.33 22.78
CA LYS A 311 -9.95 -10.14 23.22
C LYS A 311 -11.27 -9.94 22.46
N ASN A 312 -11.34 -10.42 21.22
CA ASN A 312 -12.54 -10.36 20.37
C ASN A 312 -13.52 -11.53 20.62
N GLY A 313 -13.23 -12.42 21.57
CA GLY A 313 -14.00 -13.62 21.87
C GLY A 313 -13.76 -14.81 20.94
N GLU A 314 -12.89 -14.68 19.93
CA GLU A 314 -12.54 -15.77 19.02
C GLU A 314 -11.43 -16.67 19.60
N THR A 315 -11.36 -17.92 19.12
CA THR A 315 -10.29 -18.86 19.47
C THR A 315 -8.97 -18.47 18.79
N GLY A 316 -7.90 -18.39 19.58
CA GLY A 316 -6.53 -18.26 19.09
C GLY A 316 -5.71 -19.51 19.42
N TYR A 317 -4.78 -19.87 18.55
CA TYR A 317 -3.75 -20.87 18.82
C TYR A 317 -2.51 -20.21 19.41
N ILE A 318 -2.02 -20.78 20.50
CA ILE A 318 -0.70 -20.48 21.05
C ILE A 318 0.29 -21.34 20.26
N ILE A 319 1.19 -20.69 19.54
CA ILE A 319 2.15 -21.32 18.64
C ILE A 319 3.59 -21.04 19.07
N GLU A 320 4.50 -21.98 18.77
CA GLU A 320 5.96 -21.81 18.88
C GLU A 320 6.60 -22.22 17.55
N LEU A 321 7.58 -21.45 17.07
CA LEU A 321 8.35 -21.82 15.89
C LEU A 321 9.36 -22.94 16.24
N ILE A 322 9.46 -23.93 15.37
CA ILE A 322 10.40 -25.05 15.51
C ILE A 322 11.37 -25.08 14.33
N SER A 323 12.65 -25.35 14.61
CA SER A 323 13.66 -25.70 13.63
C SER A 323 13.69 -27.21 13.46
N LYS A 324 13.74 -27.68 12.22
CA LYS A 324 13.95 -29.08 11.86
C LYS A 324 15.22 -29.18 11.03
N LYS A 325 16.28 -29.67 11.65
CA LYS A 325 17.56 -29.93 10.99
C LYS A 325 17.89 -31.41 11.08
N ASN A 326 18.12 -32.06 9.93
CA ASN A 326 18.39 -33.49 9.86
C ASN A 326 17.34 -34.36 10.60
N LYS A 327 16.06 -33.98 10.50
CA LYS A 327 14.90 -34.63 11.17
C LYS A 327 14.90 -34.56 12.70
N LYS A 328 15.78 -33.77 13.32
CA LYS A 328 15.68 -33.43 14.74
C LYS A 328 14.94 -32.11 14.89
N GLU A 329 13.95 -32.09 15.78
CA GLU A 329 13.14 -30.90 16.05
C GLU A 329 13.62 -30.24 17.34
N ILE A 330 13.89 -28.94 17.27
CA ILE A 330 14.14 -28.09 18.44
C ILE A 330 13.30 -26.82 18.32
N ALA A 331 12.98 -26.18 19.44
CA ALA A 331 12.36 -24.86 19.39
C ALA A 331 13.33 -23.86 18.74
N LEU A 332 12.82 -22.97 17.88
CA LEU A 332 13.64 -22.01 17.13
C LEU A 332 14.43 -21.08 18.07
N ARG A 333 13.91 -20.79 19.26
CA ARG A 333 14.62 -20.03 20.30
C ARG A 333 15.96 -20.64 20.74
N TYR A 334 16.16 -21.95 20.53
CA TYR A 334 17.41 -22.65 20.85
C TYR A 334 18.33 -22.83 19.64
N GLU A 335 17.96 -22.30 18.48
CA GLU A 335 18.85 -22.27 17.32
C GLU A 335 19.91 -21.17 17.43
N SER A 336 20.96 -21.32 16.63
CA SER A 336 21.99 -20.29 16.52
C SER A 336 21.42 -18.94 16.04
N GLU A 337 21.98 -17.84 16.53
CA GLU A 337 21.61 -16.48 16.07
C GLU A 337 21.75 -16.31 14.56
N GLY A 338 22.75 -16.96 13.95
CA GLY A 338 22.92 -16.94 12.50
C GLY A 338 21.73 -17.55 11.76
N ILE A 339 21.18 -18.67 12.24
CA ILE A 339 19.99 -19.30 11.66
C ILE A 339 18.76 -18.43 11.89
N LYS A 340 18.58 -17.89 13.10
CA LYS A 340 17.44 -17.01 13.41
C LYS A 340 17.41 -15.79 12.48
N LYS A 341 18.58 -15.18 12.20
CA LYS A 341 18.72 -14.05 11.27
C LYS A 341 18.44 -14.38 9.80
N ILE A 342 18.68 -15.63 9.38
CA ILE A 342 18.39 -16.07 8.00
C ILE A 342 16.89 -16.35 7.84
N VAL A 343 16.24 -16.80 8.90
CA VAL A 343 14.80 -17.08 8.93
C VAL A 343 13.96 -15.80 8.99
N SER A 344 14.43 -14.77 9.71
CA SER A 344 13.76 -13.49 9.97
C SER A 344 13.84 -12.50 8.80
#